data_AF-A0A968HVC4-F1
#
_entry.id   AF-A0A968HVC4-F1
#
_cell.length_a   1.000
_cell.length_b   1.000
_cell.length_c   1.000
_cell.angle_alpha   90.00
_cell.angle_beta   90.00
_cell.angle_gamma   90.00
#
_symmetry.space_group_name_H-M   'P 1'
#
loop_
_entity.id
_entity.type
_entity.pdbx_description
1 polymer ?
#
loop_
_entity_poly.entity_id
_entity_poly.type
_entity_poly.pdbx_seq_one_letter_code
_entity_poly.pdbx_strand_id
1 'polypeptide(L)'
;MHRLTGLLKDHPVRLSKTAIHLWQLPLLQATAENLFLWPLLSVDEQERAKRFVRRQDQEKFVRARGFVRLLLGHYLSLPPAEVVFEYGLRGKPQLAVATRATGLQFNLSHCQDLAIVAIAPRYSLGVDLEQLNPQVSYLDISGRFFASAEDEFLRRLPE
;
A
#
# COMPACT_ATOMS: atom_id res chain seq x y z
N MET A 1 -1.90 -12.39 -8.26
CA MET A 1 -1.48 -10.97 -8.19
C MET A 1 -2.37 -10.18 -9.12
N HIS A 2 -2.94 -9.08 -8.65
CA HIS A 2 -3.90 -8.25 -9.35
C HIS A 2 -3.30 -6.87 -9.61
N ARG A 3 -3.80 -6.16 -10.62
CA ARG A 3 -3.41 -4.79 -10.92
C ARG A 3 -4.67 -3.96 -10.99
N LEU A 4 -4.69 -2.82 -10.29
CA LEU A 4 -5.80 -1.87 -10.34
C LEU A 4 -5.33 -0.62 -11.07
N THR A 5 -5.90 -0.38 -12.25
CA THR A 5 -5.57 0.76 -13.13
C THR A 5 -6.73 1.74 -13.29
N GLY A 6 -7.72 1.70 -12.38
CA GLY A 6 -8.91 2.56 -12.42
C GLY A 6 -9.90 2.22 -11.30
N LEU A 7 -11.13 2.75 -11.39
CA LEU A 7 -12.22 2.41 -10.45
C LEU A 7 -12.54 0.92 -10.52
N LEU A 8 -12.86 0.29 -9.37
CA LEU A 8 -13.27 -1.11 -9.26
C LEU A 8 -14.63 -1.30 -9.97
N LYS A 9 -14.62 -1.51 -11.29
CA LYS A 9 -15.85 -1.79 -12.05
C LYS A 9 -16.09 -3.29 -12.28
N ASP A 10 -15.05 -4.13 -12.35
CA ASP A 10 -15.21 -5.55 -12.76
C ASP A 10 -14.28 -6.57 -12.05
N HIS A 11 -13.89 -6.34 -10.79
CA HIS A 11 -13.03 -7.28 -10.06
C HIS A 11 -13.72 -7.87 -8.81
N PRO A 12 -14.67 -8.83 -8.95
CA PRO A 12 -15.22 -9.55 -7.81
C PRO A 12 -14.22 -10.62 -7.35
N VAL A 13 -13.16 -10.20 -6.66
CA VAL A 13 -12.16 -11.13 -6.12
C VAL A 13 -12.52 -11.48 -4.69
N ARG A 14 -13.15 -12.65 -4.49
CA ARG A 14 -13.45 -13.17 -3.15
C ARG A 14 -12.19 -13.69 -2.47
N LEU A 15 -11.96 -13.25 -1.24
CA LEU A 15 -10.85 -13.71 -0.42
C LEU A 15 -11.19 -15.05 0.23
N SER A 16 -10.50 -16.12 -0.17
CA SER A 16 -10.61 -17.42 0.51
C SER A 16 -9.92 -17.37 1.88
N LYS A 17 -10.22 -18.32 2.78
CA LYS A 17 -9.70 -18.35 4.17
C LYS A 17 -8.17 -18.42 4.28
N THR A 18 -7.47 -18.77 3.19
CA THR A 18 -6.01 -18.93 3.17
C THR A 18 -5.33 -18.08 2.08
N ALA A 19 -6.11 -17.37 1.27
CA ALA A 19 -5.55 -16.58 0.17
C ALA A 19 -4.92 -15.28 0.67
N ILE A 20 -3.83 -14.90 0.00
CA ILE A 20 -3.25 -13.56 0.07
C ILE A 20 -3.44 -12.93 -1.30
N HIS A 21 -4.11 -11.78 -1.35
CA HIS A 21 -4.23 -10.98 -2.55
C HIS A 21 -3.20 -9.86 -2.53
N LEU A 22 -2.40 -9.78 -3.60
CA LEU A 22 -1.48 -8.67 -3.86
C LEU A 22 -2.04 -7.81 -4.98
N TRP A 23 -2.18 -6.52 -4.72
CA TRP A 23 -2.67 -5.51 -5.65
C TRP A 23 -1.58 -4.52 -5.99
N GLN A 24 -1.27 -4.37 -7.27
CA GLN A 24 -0.41 -3.32 -7.79
C GLN A 24 -1.23 -2.09 -8.14
N LEU A 25 -0.80 -0.93 -7.64
CA LEU A 25 -1.45 0.37 -7.81
C LEU A 25 -0.46 1.35 -8.48
N PRO A 26 -0.61 1.63 -9.78
CA PRO A 26 0.14 2.70 -10.44
C PRO A 26 -0.29 4.06 -9.87
N LEU A 27 0.68 4.83 -9.38
CA LEU A 27 0.45 6.13 -8.73
C LEU A 27 0.67 7.31 -9.66
N LEU A 28 1.41 7.12 -10.76
CA LEU A 28 1.62 8.13 -11.79
C LEU A 28 0.72 7.84 -13.00
N GLN A 29 -0.52 8.33 -12.96
CA GLN A 29 -1.48 8.25 -14.08
C GLN A 29 -2.35 9.51 -14.13
N ALA A 30 -3.11 9.68 -15.22
CA ALA A 30 -3.88 10.89 -15.52
C ALA A 30 -4.74 11.38 -14.34
N THR A 31 -4.73 12.70 -14.14
CA THR A 31 -5.28 13.41 -12.97
C THR A 31 -6.81 13.32 -12.83
N ALA A 32 -7.53 13.00 -13.90
CA ALA A 32 -9.00 12.98 -13.92
C ALA A 32 -9.59 11.97 -12.91
N GLU A 33 -8.91 10.85 -12.67
CA GLU A 33 -9.41 9.86 -11.69
C GLU A 33 -9.34 10.36 -10.25
N ASN A 34 -8.39 11.25 -9.94
CA ASN A 34 -8.26 11.81 -8.59
C ASN A 34 -9.50 12.62 -8.20
N LEU A 35 -10.26 13.14 -9.15
CA LEU A 35 -11.54 13.81 -8.88
C LEU A 35 -12.59 12.84 -8.34
N PHE A 36 -12.56 11.56 -8.74
CA PHE A 36 -13.45 10.52 -8.21
C PHE A 36 -12.91 9.89 -6.92
N LEU A 37 -11.60 9.89 -6.72
CA LEU A 37 -10.96 9.36 -5.52
C LEU A 37 -11.03 10.34 -4.35
N TRP A 38 -10.93 11.65 -4.61
CA TRP A 38 -10.93 12.69 -3.59
C TRP A 38 -12.11 12.61 -2.62
N PRO A 39 -13.38 12.45 -3.07
CA PRO A 39 -14.53 12.36 -2.18
C PRO A 39 -14.53 11.10 -1.30
N LEU A 40 -13.72 10.09 -1.61
CA LEU A 40 -13.61 8.87 -0.82
C LEU A 40 -12.69 9.06 0.40
N LEU A 41 -11.77 10.03 0.36
CA LEU A 41 -10.85 10.29 1.46
C LEU A 41 -11.60 10.89 2.65
N SER A 42 -11.19 10.52 3.86
CA SER A 42 -11.68 11.19 5.08
C SER A 42 -11.20 12.64 5.13
N VAL A 43 -11.83 13.45 6.00
CA VAL A 43 -11.45 14.86 6.18
C VAL A 43 -9.95 14.97 6.53
N ASP A 44 -9.46 14.18 7.48
CA ASP A 44 -8.04 14.20 7.87
C ASP A 44 -7.09 13.83 6.72
N GLU A 45 -7.50 12.91 5.85
CA GLU A 45 -6.72 12.52 4.69
C GLU A 45 -6.72 13.61 3.62
N GLN A 46 -7.86 14.29 3.40
CA GLN A 46 -7.94 15.44 2.52
C GLN A 46 -7.07 16.60 3.04
N GLU A 47 -7.08 16.86 4.35
CA GLU A 47 -6.20 17.84 4.97
C GLU A 47 -4.73 17.46 4.87
N ARG A 48 -4.39 16.18 5.03
CA ARG A 48 -3.03 15.70 4.82
C ARG A 48 -2.60 15.83 3.35
N ALA A 49 -3.50 15.54 2.41
CA ALA A 49 -3.24 15.72 0.98
C ALA A 49 -2.95 17.18 0.63
N LYS A 50 -3.68 18.13 1.25
CA LYS A 50 -3.48 19.58 1.06
C LYS A 50 -2.12 20.09 1.59
N ARG A 51 -1.46 19.36 2.49
CA ARG A 51 -0.17 19.75 3.08
C ARG A 51 1.04 19.43 2.21
N PHE A 52 0.90 18.66 1.14
CA PHE A 52 2.01 18.38 0.23
C PHE A 52 2.39 19.63 -0.59
N VAL A 53 3.69 19.95 -0.62
CA VAL A 53 4.24 21.10 -1.36
C VAL A 53 4.18 20.86 -2.87
N ARG A 54 4.53 19.65 -3.31
CA ARG A 54 4.53 19.27 -4.73
C ARG A 54 3.18 18.66 -5.09
N ARG A 55 2.57 19.17 -6.16
CA ARG A 55 1.33 18.65 -6.72
C ARG A 55 1.41 17.15 -7.03
N GLN A 56 2.54 16.69 -7.55
CA GLN A 56 2.73 15.27 -7.87
C GLN A 56 2.65 14.38 -6.61
N ASP A 57 3.23 14.81 -5.48
CA ASP A 57 3.18 14.05 -4.24
C ASP A 57 1.77 14.03 -3.65
N GLN A 58 1.06 15.16 -3.74
CA GLN A 58 -0.37 15.25 -3.40
C GLN A 58 -1.19 14.26 -4.23
N GLU A 59 -1.03 14.27 -5.56
CA GLU A 59 -1.78 13.41 -6.48
C GLU A 59 -1.51 11.93 -6.20
N LYS A 60 -0.24 11.54 -5.98
CA LYS A 60 0.14 10.19 -5.59
C LYS A 60 -0.49 9.77 -4.27
N PHE A 61 -0.51 10.66 -3.28
CA PHE A 61 -1.14 10.38 -1.99
C PHE A 61 -2.64 10.14 -2.12
N VAL A 62 -3.36 11.03 -2.83
CA VAL A 62 -4.80 10.88 -3.08
C VAL A 62 -5.09 9.57 -3.81
N ARG A 63 -4.30 9.24 -4.82
CA ARG A 63 -4.46 8.02 -5.61
C ARG A 63 -4.24 6.76 -4.79
N ALA A 64 -3.13 6.70 -4.04
CA ALA A 64 -2.82 5.60 -3.15
C ALA A 64 -3.92 5.38 -2.10
N ARG A 65 -4.37 6.46 -1.44
CA ARG A 65 -5.41 6.37 -0.41
C ARG A 65 -6.78 6.00 -0.98
N GLY A 66 -7.19 6.63 -2.07
CA GLY A 66 -8.46 6.33 -2.74
C GLY A 66 -8.54 4.87 -3.18
N PHE A 67 -7.49 4.32 -3.78
CA PHE A 67 -7.46 2.91 -4.17
C PHE A 67 -7.45 1.95 -2.99
N VAL A 68 -6.71 2.25 -1.92
CA VAL A 68 -6.76 1.42 -0.70
C VAL A 68 -8.18 1.40 -0.12
N ARG A 69 -8.88 2.54 -0.07
CA ARG A 69 -10.28 2.62 0.37
C ARG A 69 -11.22 1.83 -0.53
N LEU A 70 -11.06 1.93 -1.84
CA LEU A 70 -11.85 1.16 -2.80
C LEU A 70 -11.68 -0.35 -2.58
N LEU A 71 -10.43 -0.82 -2.48
CA LEU A 71 -10.13 -2.22 -2.24
C LEU A 71 -10.72 -2.69 -0.91
N LEU A 72 -10.46 -1.98 0.18
CA LEU A 72 -10.94 -2.38 1.51
C LEU A 72 -12.46 -2.30 1.61
N GLY A 73 -13.09 -1.28 1.04
CA GLY A 73 -14.54 -1.20 0.94
C GLY A 73 -15.14 -2.42 0.24
N HIS A 74 -14.52 -2.86 -0.87
CA HIS A 74 -14.92 -4.09 -1.54
C HIS A 74 -14.79 -5.34 -0.65
N TYR A 75 -13.63 -5.54 -0.01
CA TYR A 75 -13.41 -6.72 0.85
C TYR A 75 -14.27 -6.73 2.12
N LEU A 76 -14.64 -5.55 2.62
CA LEU A 76 -15.46 -5.37 3.83
C LEU A 76 -16.96 -5.26 3.52
N SER A 77 -17.34 -5.16 2.24
CA SER A 77 -18.71 -4.82 1.82
C SER A 77 -19.20 -3.50 2.44
N LEU A 78 -18.33 -2.49 2.48
CA LEU A 78 -18.61 -1.14 2.98
C LEU A 78 -18.42 -0.10 1.87
N PRO A 79 -19.16 1.02 1.92
CA PRO A 79 -18.81 2.19 1.12
C PRO A 79 -17.35 2.60 1.36
N PRO A 80 -16.54 2.87 0.32
CA PRO A 80 -15.12 3.18 0.48
C PRO A 80 -14.82 4.37 1.42
N ALA A 81 -15.72 5.35 1.45
CA ALA A 81 -15.64 6.51 2.33
C ALA A 81 -15.86 6.16 3.82
N GLU A 82 -16.57 5.07 4.11
CA GLU A 82 -16.86 4.60 5.47
C GLU A 82 -15.77 3.70 6.05
N VAL A 83 -14.75 3.34 5.26
CA VAL A 83 -13.60 2.59 5.77
C VAL A 83 -12.84 3.45 6.79
N VAL A 84 -12.84 3.03 8.05
CA VAL A 84 -12.15 3.76 9.12
C VAL A 84 -10.72 3.23 9.30
N PHE A 85 -9.76 4.14 9.24
CA PHE A 85 -8.36 3.86 9.53
C PHE A 85 -7.97 4.38 10.90
N GLU A 86 -7.18 3.59 11.61
CA GLU A 86 -6.37 4.02 12.74
C GLU A 86 -4.92 4.19 12.28
N TYR A 87 -4.22 5.14 12.88
CA TYR A 87 -2.83 5.43 12.56
C TYR A 87 -1.94 5.04 13.72
N GLY A 88 -1.02 4.10 13.47
CA GLY A 88 0.01 3.75 14.45
C GLY A 88 1.10 4.82 14.54
N LEU A 89 2.04 4.63 15.48
CA LEU A 89 3.17 5.54 15.77
C LEU A 89 4.01 5.95 14.54
N ARG A 90 4.00 5.15 13.47
CA ARG A 90 4.78 5.40 12.23
C ARG A 90 3.91 5.91 11.07
N GLY A 91 2.67 6.34 11.33
CA GLY A 91 1.76 6.89 10.33
C GLY A 91 1.23 5.88 9.29
N LYS A 92 1.48 4.58 9.49
CA LYS A 92 0.96 3.49 8.65
C LYS A 92 -0.52 3.27 8.98
N PRO A 93 -1.43 3.32 7.97
CA PRO A 93 -2.84 3.10 8.21
C PRO A 93 -3.09 1.63 8.56
N GLN A 94 -3.98 1.41 9.50
CA GLN A 94 -4.48 0.10 9.90
C GLN A 94 -6.00 0.16 9.95
N LEU A 95 -6.70 -0.96 9.73
CA LEU A 95 -8.15 -0.98 9.90
C LEU A 95 -8.48 -0.74 11.38
N ALA A 96 -9.51 0.06 11.62
CA ALA A 96 -9.99 0.32 12.97
C ALA A 96 -10.40 -0.97 13.69
N VAL A 97 -10.34 -0.97 15.03
CA VAL A 97 -10.62 -2.16 15.86
C VAL A 97 -12.00 -2.76 15.53
N ALA A 98 -13.02 -1.92 15.36
CA ALA A 98 -14.38 -2.37 15.02
C ALA A 98 -14.41 -3.21 13.73
N THR A 99 -13.62 -2.83 12.73
CA THR A 99 -13.54 -3.48 11.44
C THR A 99 -12.60 -4.69 11.46
N ARG A 100 -11.60 -4.72 12.35
CA ARG A 100 -10.70 -5.86 12.56
C ARG A 100 -11.41 -7.11 13.06
N ALA A 101 -12.60 -6.98 13.66
CA ALA A 101 -13.42 -8.13 14.06
C ALA A 101 -13.79 -9.04 12.87
N THR A 102 -13.77 -8.53 11.63
CA THR A 102 -13.91 -9.33 10.40
C THR A 102 -12.75 -10.30 10.16
N GLY A 103 -11.62 -10.07 10.83
CA GLY A 103 -10.37 -10.79 10.62
C GLY A 103 -9.58 -10.30 9.40
N LEU A 104 -10.05 -9.32 8.63
CA LEU A 104 -9.32 -8.79 7.47
C LEU A 104 -8.07 -8.04 7.92
N GLN A 105 -6.93 -8.35 7.30
CA GLN A 105 -5.66 -7.68 7.50
C GLN A 105 -5.17 -7.11 6.16
N PHE A 106 -4.52 -5.95 6.21
CA PHE A 106 -3.87 -5.39 5.04
C PHE A 106 -2.52 -4.76 5.37
N ASN A 107 -1.68 -4.69 4.36
CA ASN A 107 -0.40 -4.01 4.42
C ASN A 107 -0.18 -3.23 3.11
N LEU A 108 0.46 -2.06 3.21
CA LEU A 108 0.78 -1.20 2.08
C LEU A 108 2.28 -0.91 2.13
N SER A 109 2.93 -1.03 0.98
CA SER A 109 4.24 -0.44 0.70
C SER A 109 4.18 0.33 -0.62
N HIS A 110 5.04 1.32 -0.79
CA HIS A 110 5.11 2.12 -2.00
C HIS A 110 6.57 2.48 -2.30
N CYS A 111 6.90 2.48 -3.58
CA CYS A 111 8.19 2.94 -4.08
C CYS A 111 7.95 3.76 -5.34
N GLN A 112 8.43 5.00 -5.34
CA GLN A 112 8.26 5.96 -6.43
C GLN A 112 6.80 6.13 -6.93
N ASP A 113 6.49 5.50 -8.06
CA ASP A 113 5.23 5.61 -8.81
C ASP A 113 4.37 4.35 -8.69
N LEU A 114 4.76 3.41 -7.82
CA LEU A 114 4.06 2.16 -7.62
C LEU A 114 3.78 1.94 -6.13
N ALA A 115 2.55 1.52 -5.82
CA ALA A 115 2.23 0.95 -4.53
C ALA A 115 1.80 -0.52 -4.68
N ILE A 116 2.07 -1.31 -3.64
CA ILE A 116 1.53 -2.65 -3.48
C ILE A 116 0.71 -2.71 -2.20
N VAL A 117 -0.51 -3.26 -2.33
CA VAL A 117 -1.38 -3.58 -1.21
C VAL A 117 -1.50 -5.08 -1.10
N ALA A 118 -1.18 -5.62 0.07
CA ALA A 118 -1.40 -7.01 0.41
C ALA A 118 -2.63 -7.11 1.33
N ILE A 119 -3.52 -8.06 1.05
CA ILE A 119 -4.78 -8.27 1.78
C ILE A 119 -4.93 -9.77 2.05
N ALA A 120 -5.17 -10.15 3.31
CA ALA A 120 -5.40 -11.54 3.70
C ALA A 120 -6.37 -11.65 4.88
N PRO A 121 -7.02 -12.80 5.09
CA PRO A 121 -7.79 -13.05 6.29
C PRO A 121 -6.88 -13.56 7.41
N ARG A 122 -7.14 -13.15 8.65
CA ARG A 122 -6.65 -13.70 9.93
C ARG A 122 -5.14 -13.67 10.20
N TYR A 123 -4.29 -13.52 9.19
CA TYR A 123 -2.83 -13.50 9.34
C TYR A 123 -2.28 -12.08 9.36
N SER A 124 -1.38 -11.79 10.30
CA SER A 124 -0.52 -10.61 10.21
C SER A 124 0.37 -10.75 8.97
N LEU A 125 0.42 -9.70 8.15
CA LEU A 125 1.19 -9.71 6.92
C LEU A 125 1.94 -8.39 6.73
N GLY A 126 3.13 -8.52 6.15
CA GLY A 126 3.98 -7.42 5.70
C GLY A 126 4.18 -7.53 4.20
N VAL A 127 4.10 -6.39 3.50
CA VAL A 127 4.60 -6.31 2.13
C VAL A 127 5.59 -5.18 2.08
N ASP A 128 6.66 -5.38 1.32
CA ASP A 128 7.67 -4.38 1.08
C ASP A 128 7.98 -4.29 -0.41
N LEU A 129 8.26 -3.07 -0.87
CA LEU A 129 8.53 -2.77 -2.27
C LEU A 129 9.67 -1.78 -2.29
N GLU A 130 10.79 -2.20 -2.87
CA GLU A 130 12.00 -1.40 -3.02
C GLU A 130 12.39 -1.27 -4.48
N GLN A 131 12.93 -0.12 -4.86
CA GLN A 131 13.53 0.06 -6.17
C GLN A 131 14.99 -0.36 -6.10
N LEU A 132 15.38 -1.24 -7.02
CA LEU A 132 16.79 -1.55 -7.21
C LEU A 132 17.52 -0.30 -7.71
N ASN A 133 18.53 0.13 -6.96
CA ASN A 133 19.39 1.23 -7.35
C ASN A 133 20.79 0.67 -7.62
N PRO A 134 21.21 0.56 -8.90
CA PRO A 134 22.52 0.01 -9.25
C PRO A 134 23.69 0.83 -8.69
N GLN A 135 23.45 2.09 -8.29
CA GLN A 135 24.47 2.97 -7.74
C GLN A 135 24.71 2.74 -6.24
N VAL A 136 23.85 1.96 -5.57
CA VAL A 136 24.00 1.62 -4.15
C VAL A 136 24.78 0.31 -4.03
N SER A 137 25.94 0.39 -3.37
CA SER A 137 26.66 -0.81 -2.94
C SER A 137 25.92 -1.47 -1.78
N TYR A 138 25.18 -2.53 -2.06
CA TYR A 138 24.48 -3.31 -1.03
C TYR A 138 25.46 -3.97 -0.04
N LEU A 139 26.72 -4.17 -0.45
CA LEU A 139 27.82 -4.65 0.41
C LEU A 139 28.25 -3.65 1.49
N ASP A 140 28.08 -2.35 1.23
CA ASP A 140 28.40 -1.30 2.20
C ASP A 140 27.31 -1.16 3.28
N ILE A 141 26.09 -1.60 2.94
CA ILE A 141 24.93 -1.61 3.83
C ILE A 141 24.88 -2.92 4.63
N SER A 142 25.28 -4.04 4.02
CA SER A 142 25.12 -5.37 4.59
C SER A 142 25.82 -5.53 5.94
N GLY A 143 27.04 -5.02 6.08
CA GLY A 143 27.82 -5.13 7.32
C GLY A 143 27.24 -4.42 8.55
N ARG A 144 26.20 -3.58 8.39
CA ARG A 144 25.58 -2.82 9.50
C ARG A 144 24.16 -3.27 9.84
N PHE A 145 23.42 -3.80 8.86
CA PHE A 145 21.97 -4.04 9.00
C PHE A 145 21.56 -5.49 8.79
N PHE A 146 22.43 -6.32 8.20
CA PHE A 146 22.11 -7.71 7.87
C PHE A 146 22.71 -8.66 8.91
N ALA A 147 22.13 -9.84 9.04
CA ALA A 147 22.74 -10.90 9.84
C ALA A 147 24.07 -11.34 9.20
N SER A 148 25.03 -11.81 10.00
CA SER A 148 26.36 -12.22 9.51
C SER A 148 26.29 -13.22 8.36
N ALA A 149 25.33 -14.15 8.39
CA ALA A 149 25.14 -15.14 7.33
C ALA A 149 24.63 -14.51 6.01
N GLU A 150 23.82 -13.46 6.07
CA GLU A 150 23.32 -12.75 4.90
C GLU A 150 24.41 -11.86 4.28
N ASP A 151 25.22 -11.19 5.11
CA ASP A 151 26.40 -10.43 4.64
C ASP A 151 27.42 -11.35 3.96
N GLU A 152 27.73 -12.50 4.57
CA GLU A 152 28.63 -13.49 3.98
C GLU A 152 28.06 -14.04 2.66
N PHE A 153 26.75 -14.30 2.59
CA PHE A 153 26.11 -14.73 1.35
C PHE A 153 26.22 -13.67 0.25
N LEU A 154 25.92 -12.40 0.55
CA LEU A 154 25.99 -11.30 -0.41
C LEU A 154 27.41 -11.11 -0.95
N ARG A 155 28.44 -11.23 -0.11
CA ARG A 155 29.86 -11.12 -0.51
C ARG A 155 30.33 -12.23 -1.44
N ARG A 156 29.62 -13.36 -1.50
CA ARG A 156 29.94 -14.51 -2.36
C ARG A 156 29.25 -14.46 -3.72
N LEU A 157 28.31 -13.53 -3.93
CA LEU A 157 27.68 -13.35 -5.22
C LEU A 157 28.69 -12.72 -6.21
N PRO A 158 28.70 -13.18 -7.48
CA PRO A 158 29.46 -12.50 -8.53
C PRO A 158 28.90 -11.10 -8.77
N GLU A 159 29.76 -10.17 -9.20
CA GLU A 159 29.37 -8.82 -9.62
C GLU A 159 28.43 -8.81 -10.83
#